data_AF-A0A0R0CXZ7-F1
#
_entry.id   AF-A0A0R0CXZ7-F1
#
_cell.length_a   1.000
_cell.length_b   1.000
_cell.length_c   1.000
_cell.angle_alpha   90.00
_cell.angle_beta   90.00
_cell.angle_gamma   90.00
#
_symmetry.space_group_name_H-M   'P 1'
#
loop_
_entity.id
_entity.type
_entity.pdbx_description
1 polymer ?
#
loop_
_entity_poly.entity_id
_entity_poly.type
_entity_poly.pdbx_seq_one_letter_code
_entity_poly.pdbx_strand_id
1 'polypeptide(L)'
;MLSVLSPRKNQQFVVQFMQQLYVDRFATIANRLAFKKSSSNYPLEPMQDRFYPIIHVGHNPFFVGIRALDLRLTDNVLEFTYKIATDTSDPFHPVYEPRSQSIVVDG
;
A
#
# COMPACT_ATOMS: atom_id res chain seq x y z
N MET A 1 -4.35 10.47 1.70
CA MET A 1 -4.68 9.74 2.94
C MET A 1 -3.56 8.78 3.25
N LEU A 2 -3.15 8.69 4.50
CA LEU A 2 -2.03 7.88 4.95
C LEU A 2 -2.50 6.95 6.07
N SER A 3 -2.02 5.70 6.08
CA SER A 3 -2.30 4.74 7.15
C SER A 3 -1.02 3.99 7.48
N VAL A 4 -0.66 3.97 8.76
CA VAL A 4 0.51 3.25 9.27
C VAL A 4 0.03 1.93 9.89
N LEU A 5 0.56 0.82 9.39
CA LEU A 5 0.23 -0.53 9.88
C LEU A 5 1.43 -1.13 10.61
N SER A 6 1.16 -1.99 11.59
CA SER A 6 2.21 -2.72 12.30
C SER A 6 3.01 -3.63 11.34
N PRO A 7 4.35 -3.68 11.43
CA PRO A 7 5.17 -4.56 10.60
C PRO A 7 4.94 -6.06 10.87
N ARG A 8 4.20 -6.40 11.93
CA ARG A 8 3.81 -7.78 12.25
C ARG A 8 2.65 -8.29 11.39
N LYS A 9 1.97 -7.40 10.66
CA LYS A 9 0.89 -7.79 9.76
C LYS A 9 1.49 -8.43 8.52
N ASN A 10 0.96 -9.59 8.16
CA ASN A 10 1.37 -10.26 6.93
C ASN A 10 0.82 -9.49 5.71
N GLN A 11 1.36 -9.83 4.54
CA GLN A 11 1.01 -9.19 3.29
C GLN A 11 -0.47 -9.33 2.93
N GLN A 12 -1.05 -10.52 3.15
CA GLN A 12 -2.47 -10.78 2.88
C GLN A 12 -3.39 -9.87 3.70
N PHE A 13 -3.07 -9.64 4.97
CA PHE A 13 -3.79 -8.71 5.82
C PHE A 13 -3.73 -7.28 5.28
N VAL A 14 -2.54 -6.83 4.84
CA VAL A 14 -2.36 -5.49 4.28
C VAL A 14 -3.21 -5.32 3.01
N VAL A 15 -3.21 -6.32 2.13
CA VAL A 15 -4.07 -6.34 0.93
C VAL A 15 -5.54 -6.21 1.31
N GLN A 16 -6.03 -7.05 2.22
CA GLN A 16 -7.43 -7.04 2.65
C GLN A 16 -7.83 -5.70 3.26
N PHE A 17 -6.96 -5.10 4.08
CA PHE A 17 -7.16 -3.78 4.65
C PHE A 17 -7.27 -2.71 3.55
N MET A 18 -6.36 -2.71 2.58
CA MET A 18 -6.38 -1.76 1.46
C MET A 18 -7.64 -1.93 0.59
N GLN A 19 -8.05 -3.17 0.31
CA GLN A 19 -9.27 -3.47 -0.46
C GLN A 19 -10.52 -2.98 0.25
N GLN A 20 -10.67 -3.27 1.55
CA GLN A 20 -11.81 -2.81 2.36
C GLN A 20 -11.88 -1.28 2.33
N LEU A 21 -10.74 -0.62 2.56
CA LEU A 21 -10.64 0.84 2.61
C LEU A 21 -10.90 1.49 1.24
N TYR A 22 -10.55 0.83 0.14
CA TYR A 22 -10.93 1.24 -1.21
C TYR A 22 -12.43 1.14 -1.45
N VAL A 23 -13.02 0.00 -1.10
CA VAL A 23 -14.46 -0.25 -1.26
C VAL A 23 -15.28 0.75 -0.46
N ASP A 24 -14.89 1.01 0.79
CA ASP A 24 -15.60 1.93 1.68
C ASP A 24 -15.56 3.39 1.20
N ARG A 25 -14.54 3.78 0.43
CA ARG A 25 -14.40 5.16 -0.06
C ARG A 25 -14.92 5.36 -1.47
N PHE A 26 -14.60 4.45 -2.39
CA PHE A 26 -14.81 4.68 -3.82
C PHE A 26 -15.89 3.78 -4.44
N ALA A 27 -16.28 2.68 -3.79
CA ALA A 27 -17.29 1.81 -4.37
C ALA A 27 -18.72 2.29 -4.08
N THR A 28 -19.63 2.00 -5.01
CA THR A 28 -21.08 2.21 -4.85
C THR A 28 -21.66 1.32 -3.76
N ILE A 29 -22.84 1.65 -3.24
CA ILE A 29 -23.53 0.84 -2.20
C ILE A 29 -23.70 -0.62 -2.67
N ALA A 30 -24.07 -0.84 -3.94
CA ALA A 30 -24.20 -2.18 -4.51
C ALA A 30 -22.89 -2.95 -4.46
N ASN A 31 -21.78 -2.31 -4.86
CA ASN A 31 -20.45 -2.92 -4.85
C ASN A 31 -19.94 -3.19 -3.42
N ARG A 32 -20.26 -2.31 -2.46
CA ARG A 32 -19.96 -2.55 -1.03
C ARG A 32 -20.70 -3.76 -0.49
N LEU A 33 -21.98 -3.91 -0.83
CA LEU A 33 -22.77 -5.07 -0.43
C LEU A 33 -22.27 -6.35 -1.10
N ALA A 34 -21.87 -6.29 -2.37
CA ALA A 34 -21.26 -7.41 -3.07
C ALA A 34 -19.94 -7.83 -2.42
N PHE A 35 -19.06 -6.87 -2.12
CA PHE A 35 -17.78 -7.10 -1.42
C PHE A 35 -17.98 -7.76 -0.05
N LYS A 36 -18.97 -7.30 0.73
CA LYS A 36 -19.30 -7.91 2.04
C LYS A 36 -19.81 -9.34 1.93
N LYS A 37 -20.50 -9.68 0.83
CA LYS A 37 -21.01 -11.05 0.59
C LYS A 37 -19.91 -12.01 0.14
N SER A 38 -18.98 -11.53 -0.69
CA SER A 38 -17.82 -12.30 -1.14
C SER A 38 -16.66 -11.37 -1.46
N SER A 39 -15.78 -11.19 -0.49
CA SER A 39 -14.57 -10.38 -0.66
C SER A 39 -13.58 -11.02 -1.63
N SER A 40 -13.57 -12.36 -1.71
CA SER A 40 -12.71 -13.14 -2.61
C SER A 40 -13.03 -12.95 -4.09
N ASN A 41 -14.27 -12.59 -4.43
CA ASN A 41 -14.74 -12.48 -5.81
C ASN A 41 -14.79 -11.02 -6.29
N TYR A 42 -14.23 -10.09 -5.52
CA TYR A 42 -14.23 -8.69 -5.91
C TYR A 42 -13.13 -8.42 -6.93
N PRO A 43 -13.42 -7.74 -8.04
CA PRO A 43 -12.52 -7.64 -9.21
C PRO A 43 -11.29 -6.75 -9.00
N LEU A 44 -11.02 -6.29 -7.78
CA LEU A 44 -9.80 -5.53 -7.46
C LEU A 44 -8.69 -6.49 -7.06
N GLU A 45 -8.08 -7.11 -8.05
CA GLU A 45 -6.86 -7.87 -7.82
C GLU A 45 -5.73 -6.92 -7.40
N PRO A 46 -5.07 -7.17 -6.27
CA PRO A 46 -3.89 -6.40 -5.88
C PRO A 46 -2.77 -6.67 -6.87
N MET A 47 -2.19 -5.62 -7.43
CA MET A 47 -0.99 -5.75 -8.26
C MET A 47 0.24 -5.61 -7.36
N GLN A 48 1.18 -6.54 -7.49
CA GLN A 48 2.46 -6.45 -6.80
C GLN A 48 3.53 -6.03 -7.79
N ASP A 49 4.43 -5.16 -7.35
CA ASP A 49 5.63 -4.89 -8.13
C ASP A 49 6.52 -6.13 -8.17
N ARG A 50 7.18 -6.36 -9.30
CA ARG A 50 8.01 -7.54 -9.56
C ARG A 50 9.23 -7.57 -8.64
N PHE A 51 9.78 -6.41 -8.31
CA PHE A 51 11.09 -6.31 -7.69
C PHE A 51 11.05 -5.96 -6.20
N TYR A 52 10.02 -5.28 -5.71
CA TYR A 52 9.91 -4.95 -4.28
C TYR A 52 8.49 -5.24 -3.83
N PRO A 53 8.22 -5.59 -2.54
CA PRO A 53 6.87 -5.87 -2.05
C PRO A 53 6.03 -4.58 -1.92
N ILE A 54 5.95 -3.80 -2.99
CA ILE A 54 4.99 -2.72 -3.18
C ILE A 54 3.69 -3.34 -3.66
N ILE A 55 2.59 -2.94 -3.01
CA ILE A 55 1.26 -3.44 -3.28
C ILE A 55 0.43 -2.28 -3.83
N HIS A 56 -0.23 -2.50 -4.95
CA HIS A 56 -1.18 -1.55 -5.54
C HIS A 56 -2.59 -2.14 -5.45
N VAL A 57 -3.55 -1.34 -4.98
CA VAL A 57 -4.97 -1.73 -4.92
C VAL A 57 -5.84 -0.62 -5.51
N GLY A 58 -6.71 -0.99 -6.45
CA GLY A 58 -7.58 -0.05 -7.15
C GLY A 58 -7.15 0.23 -8.59
N HIS A 59 -7.98 0.95 -9.32
CA HIS A 59 -7.70 1.34 -10.70
C HIS A 59 -7.29 2.83 -10.78
N ASN A 60 -8.20 3.75 -10.42
CA ASN A 60 -7.90 5.16 -10.24
C ASN A 60 -9.03 5.85 -9.42
N PRO A 61 -8.74 6.53 -8.29
CA PRO A 61 -7.45 6.55 -7.57
C PRO A 61 -6.99 5.13 -7.20
N PHE A 62 -5.74 4.94 -6.78
CA PHE A 62 -5.26 3.66 -6.27
C PHE A 62 -4.48 3.88 -4.96
N PHE A 63 -4.46 2.85 -4.12
CA PHE A 63 -3.64 2.82 -2.92
C PHE A 63 -2.33 2.11 -3.20
N VAL A 64 -1.27 2.62 -2.56
CA VAL A 64 0.06 2.01 -2.59
C VAL A 64 0.44 1.63 -1.16
N GLY A 65 0.72 0.35 -0.96
CA GLY A 65 1.29 -0.19 0.27
C GLY A 65 2.79 -0.37 0.08
N ILE A 66 3.59 0.25 0.96
CA ILE A 66 5.04 0.17 0.93
C ILE A 66 5.53 -0.23 2.32
N ARG A 67 6.51 -1.14 2.38
CA ARG A 67 7.21 -1.45 3.63
C ARG A 67 8.19 -0.33 3.96
N ALA A 68 7.93 0.40 5.04
CA ALA A 68 8.89 1.34 5.60
C ALA A 68 10.06 0.60 6.29
N LEU A 69 11.27 1.11 6.09
CA LEU A 69 12.50 0.73 6.81
C LEU A 69 12.60 1.45 8.15
N ASP A 70 12.32 2.75 8.15
CA ASP A 70 12.31 3.62 9.32
C ASP A 70 11.08 4.54 9.22
N LEU A 71 10.50 4.85 10.37
CA LEU A 71 9.32 5.68 10.51
C LEU A 71 9.47 6.53 11.77
N ARG A 72 9.44 7.85 11.62
CA ARG A 72 9.56 8.82 12.72
C ARG A 72 8.45 9.86 12.59
N LEU A 73 7.83 10.19 13.72
CA LEU A 73 6.88 11.29 13.81
C LEU A 73 7.49 12.33 14.74
N THR A 74 7.80 13.51 14.20
CA THR A 74 8.32 14.65 14.95
C THR A 74 7.36 15.80 14.73
N ASP A 75 6.79 16.32 15.83
CA ASP A 75 5.67 17.27 15.79
C ASP A 75 4.53 16.76 14.88
N ASN A 76 4.28 17.44 13.75
CA ASN A 76 3.27 17.06 12.76
C ASN A 76 3.89 16.55 11.45
N VAL A 77 5.18 16.20 11.44
CA VAL A 77 5.87 15.70 10.25
C VAL A 77 6.16 14.22 10.42
N LEU A 78 5.53 13.41 9.57
CA LEU A 78 5.87 12.00 9.44
C LEU A 78 6.99 11.84 8.42
N GLU A 79 8.14 11.38 8.89
CA GLU A 79 9.27 11.00 8.08
C GLU A 79 9.32 9.49 7.94
N PHE A 80 9.44 8.99 6.72
CA PHE A 80 9.57 7.56 6.47
C PHE A 80 10.62 7.29 5.40
N THR A 81 11.39 6.24 5.63
CA THR A 81 12.37 5.73 4.67
C THR A 81 11.89 4.40 4.12
N TYR A 82 11.96 4.20 2.81
CA TYR A 82 11.56 2.96 2.14
C TYR A 82 12.56 2.63 1.04
N LYS A 83 12.57 1.37 0.56
CA LYS A 83 13.40 1.01 -0.59
C LYS A 83 12.58 1.10 -1.87
N ILE A 84 13.28 1.47 -2.94
CA ILE A 84 12.78 1.32 -4.30
C ILE A 84 13.81 0.60 -5.15
N ALA A 85 13.37 -0.11 -6.19
CA ALA A 85 14.28 -0.59 -7.22
C ALA A 85 14.66 0.58 -8.13
N THR A 86 15.94 0.86 -8.30
CA THR A 86 16.46 1.92 -9.20
C THR A 86 17.05 1.36 -10.48
N ASP A 87 17.59 0.13 -10.42
CA ASP A 87 18.01 -0.64 -11.58
C ASP A 87 17.34 -2.01 -11.55
N THR A 88 16.63 -2.32 -12.62
CA THR A 88 15.91 -3.59 -12.84
C THR A 88 16.39 -4.32 -14.08
N SER A 89 17.57 -3.98 -14.61
CA SER A 89 18.16 -4.58 -15.81
C SER A 89 18.49 -6.06 -15.63
N ASP A 90 18.97 -6.46 -14.44
CA ASP A 90 19.09 -7.85 -14.01
C ASP A 90 17.90 -8.23 -13.09
N PRO A 91 16.96 -9.08 -13.55
CA PRO A 91 15.81 -9.47 -12.74
C PRO A 91 16.15 -10.30 -11.50
N PHE A 92 17.33 -10.92 -11.46
CA PHE A 92 17.78 -11.72 -10.32
C PHE A 92 18.54 -10.86 -9.29
N HIS A 93 19.09 -9.72 -9.72
CA HIS A 93 19.86 -8.81 -8.87
C HIS A 93 19.44 -7.35 -9.06
N PRO A 94 18.17 -7.00 -8.79
CA PRO A 94 17.75 -5.60 -8.80
C PRO A 94 18.53 -4.78 -7.77
N VAL A 95 18.92 -3.57 -8.15
CA VAL A 95 19.58 -2.62 -7.25
C VAL A 95 18.50 -1.82 -6.53
N TYR A 96 18.61 -1.76 -5.21
CA TYR A 96 17.68 -1.00 -4.38
C TYR A 96 18.37 0.16 -3.67
N GLU A 97 17.68 1.28 -3.67
CA GLU A 97 18.12 2.47 -2.94
C GLU A 97 17.10 2.88 -1.88
N PRO A 98 17.56 3.33 -0.70
CA PRO A 98 16.69 3.96 0.27
C PRO A 98 16.25 5.33 -0.24
N ARG A 99 14.96 5.63 -0.12
CA ARG A 99 14.39 6.96 -0.29
C ARG A 99 13.68 7.38 0.98
N SER A 100 13.87 8.63 1.36
CA SER A 100 13.17 9.26 2.49
C SER A 100 12.15 10.24 1.97
N GLN A 101 10.98 10.26 2.60
CA GLN A 101 9.93 11.25 2.35
C GLN A 101 9.41 11.78 3.68
N SER A 102 8.98 13.03 3.65
CA SER A 102 8.37 13.72 4.79
C SER A 102 6.99 14.21 4.37
N ILE A 103 5.98 13.91 5.18
CA ILE A 103 4.59 14.31 4.96
C ILE A 103 4.10 15.04 6.20
N VAL A 104 3.51 16.23 6.01
CA VAL A 104 2.79 16.93 7.09
C VAL A 104 1.47 16.20 7.34
N VAL A 105 1.23 15.82 8.59
CA VAL A 105 0.04 15.12 9.04
C VAL A 105 -0.85 16.14 9.75
N ASP A 106 -1.78 16.73 9.00
CA ASP A 106 -2.84 17.55 9.59
C ASP A 106 -3.88 16.61 10.22
N GLY A 107 -4.09 16.77 11.53
CA GLY A 107 -5.02 15.97 12.34
C GLY A 107 -6.48 16.38 12.18
#